data_AF-A0A935C0H4-F1
#
_entry.id   AF-A0A935C0H4-F1
#
_cell.length_a   1.000
_cell.length_b   1.000
_cell.length_c   1.000
_cell.angle_alpha   90.00
_cell.angle_beta   90.00
_cell.angle_gamma   90.00
#
_symmetry.space_group_name_H-M   'P 1'
#
loop_
_entity.id
_entity.type
_entity.pdbx_description
1 polymer ?
#
loop_
_entity_poly.entity_id
_entity_poly.type
_entity_poly.pdbx_seq_one_letter_code
_entity_poly.pdbx_strand_id
1 'polypeptide(L)' 'MKDEEIDLSESPEIEPKMFARAIVRKGLVTSSGKVQLTLRIDQDVVEWFRKHGRGYQTKINALLRAYMEAHK' A
#
# COMPACT_ATOMS: atom_id res chain seq x y z
N MET A 1 16.11 31.41 -6.18
CA MET A 1 15.63 31.09 -4.83
C MET A 1 16.82 30.54 -4.09
N LYS A 2 17.21 31.19 -3.01
CA LYS A 2 18.29 30.72 -2.14
C LYS A 2 17.68 30.00 -0.94
N ASP A 3 18.47 29.16 -0.29
CA ASP A 3 18.03 28.35 0.85
C ASP A 3 17.53 29.24 2.01
N GLU A 4 18.11 30.44 2.16
CA GLU A 4 17.73 31.38 3.21
C GLU A 4 16.36 32.05 2.98
N GLU A 5 15.76 31.86 1.80
CA GLU A 5 14.45 32.41 1.44
C GLU A 5 13.31 31.39 1.67
N ILE A 6 13.61 30.20 2.20
CA ILE A 6 12.64 29.14 2.47
C ILE A 6 11.95 29.41 3.81
N ASP A 7 10.61 29.55 3.79
CA ASP A 7 9.81 29.65 5.00
C ASP A 7 9.64 28.27 5.66
N LEU A 8 10.13 28.15 6.89
CA LEU A 8 10.13 26.93 7.68
C LEU A 8 9.12 26.98 8.84
N SER A 9 8.25 27.98 8.88
CA SER A 9 7.25 28.15 9.96
C SER A 9 6.35 26.92 10.17
N GLU A 10 5.94 26.27 9.08
CA GLU A 10 5.06 25.08 9.10
C GLU A 10 5.83 23.76 9.24
N SER A 11 7.13 23.76 8.95
CA SER A 11 7.97 22.56 8.97
C SER A 11 9.37 22.92 9.47
N PRO A 12 9.55 23.03 10.79
CA PRO A 12 10.85 23.39 11.36
C PRO A 12 11.90 22.34 11.03
N GLU A 13 13.14 22.78 10.90
CA GLU A 13 14.27 21.87 10.69
C GLU A 13 14.43 20.89 11.86
N ILE A 14 14.79 19.65 11.51
CA ILE A 14 15.04 18.62 12.50
C ILE A 14 16.42 18.87 13.11
N GLU A 15 16.45 19.31 14.36
CA GLU A 15 17.70 19.42 15.09
C GLU A 15 18.32 18.02 15.35
N PRO A 16 19.67 17.91 15.42
CA PRO A 16 20.33 16.65 15.74
C PRO A 16 19.83 15.99 17.04
N LYS A 17 19.43 16.79 18.04
CA LYS A 17 18.86 16.31 19.31
C LYS A 17 17.47 15.69 19.15
N MET A 18 16.66 16.22 18.22
CA MET A 18 15.37 15.65 17.88
C MET A 18 15.55 14.33 17.14
N PHE A 19 16.50 14.28 16.19
CA PHE A 19 16.82 13.08 15.44
C PHE A 19 17.37 11.95 16.34
N ALA A 20 18.17 12.29 17.37
CA ALA A 20 18.68 11.32 18.35
C ALA A 20 17.58 10.57 19.12
N ARG A 21 16.36 11.13 19.20
CA ARG A 21 15.18 10.51 19.83
C ARG A 21 14.22 9.87 18.82
N ALA A 22 14.54 9.90 17.52
CA ALA A 22 13.69 9.33 16.50
C ALA A 22 13.59 7.81 16.66
N ILE A 23 12.38 7.28 16.56
CA ILE A 23 12.16 5.83 16.50
C ILE A 23 12.54 5.37 15.09
N VAL A 24 13.73 4.78 14.95
CA VAL A 24 14.11 4.12 13.70
C VAL A 24 13.23 2.88 13.55
N ARG A 25 12.26 2.92 12.63
CA ARG A 25 11.52 1.72 12.21
C ARG A 25 12.43 0.84 11.34
N LYS A 26 13.44 0.23 11.96
CA LYS A 26 14.34 -0.74 11.33
C LYS A 26 13.67 -2.11 11.38
N GLY A 27 13.45 -2.73 10.23
CA GLY A 27 12.87 -4.08 10.16
C GLY A 27 11.34 -4.16 10.10
N LEU A 28 10.66 -3.12 9.58
CA LEU A 28 9.30 -3.35 9.09
C LEU A 28 9.38 -4.45 8.04
N VAL A 29 8.73 -5.58 8.30
CA VAL A 29 8.49 -6.60 7.29
C VAL A 29 7.68 -5.90 6.21
N THR A 30 8.32 -5.52 5.11
CA THR A 30 7.61 -5.22 3.87
C THR A 30 6.98 -6.54 3.48
N SER A 31 5.73 -6.76 3.90
CA SER A 31 4.92 -7.88 3.42
C SER A 31 5.16 -7.95 1.92
N SER A 32 5.61 -9.10 1.40
CA SER A 32 5.85 -9.26 -0.04
C SER A 32 4.64 -8.70 -0.76
N GLY A 33 4.82 -7.55 -1.41
CA GLY A 33 3.71 -6.73 -1.86
C GLY A 33 2.84 -7.50 -2.84
N LYS A 34 1.58 -7.08 -2.98
CA LYS A 34 0.78 -7.54 -4.12
C LYS A 34 1.52 -7.16 -5.40
N VAL A 35 1.71 -8.11 -6.31
CA VAL A 35 2.28 -7.83 -7.62
C VAL A 35 1.18 -7.23 -8.50
N GLN A 36 1.43 -6.06 -9.08
CA GLN A 36 0.55 -5.50 -10.09
C GLN A 36 0.73 -6.28 -11.39
N LEU A 37 -0.35 -6.84 -11.90
CA LEU A 37 -0.35 -7.63 -13.12
C LEU A 37 -1.57 -7.26 -13.98
N THR A 38 -1.40 -7.30 -15.30
CA THR A 38 -2.49 -7.10 -16.25
C THR A 38 -3.06 -8.46 -16.64
N LEU A 39 -4.26 -8.78 -16.15
CA LEU A 39 -4.97 -10.03 -16.43
C LEU A 39 -6.34 -9.72 -17.05
N ARG A 40 -6.76 -10.57 -17.99
CA ARG A 40 -8.13 -10.56 -18.52
C ARG A 40 -8.99 -11.48 -17.67
N ILE A 41 -10.14 -10.98 -17.26
CA ILE A 41 -11.17 -11.71 -16.50
C ILE A 41 -12.47 -11.50 -17.27
N ASP A 42 -13.31 -12.54 -17.32
CA ASP A 42 -14.62 -12.46 -17.98
C ASP A 42 -15.47 -11.32 -17.40
N GLN A 43 -16.24 -10.68 -18.29
CA GLN A 43 -16.99 -9.48 -17.97
C GLN A 43 -18.04 -9.73 -16.87
N ASP A 44 -18.77 -10.83 -16.97
CA ASP A 44 -19.81 -11.25 -16.04
C ASP A 44 -19.26 -11.50 -14.63
N VAL A 45 -18.08 -12.11 -14.53
CA VAL A 45 -17.37 -12.31 -13.26
C VAL A 45 -17.01 -10.97 -12.63
N VAL A 46 -16.45 -10.03 -13.40
CA VAL A 46 -16.11 -8.69 -12.90
C VAL A 46 -17.36 -7.93 -12.45
N GLU A 47 -18.43 -7.98 -13.23
CA GLU A 47 -19.72 -7.36 -12.90
C GLU A 47 -20.31 -7.94 -11.62
N TRP A 48 -20.28 -9.26 -11.46
CA TRP A 48 -20.74 -9.93 -10.25
C TRP A 48 -19.98 -9.41 -9.02
N PHE A 49 -18.65 -9.36 -9.05
CA PHE A 49 -17.88 -8.84 -7.91
C PHE A 49 -18.11 -7.35 -7.66
N ARG A 50 -18.33 -6.54 -8.70
CA ARG A 50 -18.65 -5.11 -8.57
C ARG A 50 -20.00 -4.86 -7.91
N LYS A 51 -21.01 -5.70 -8.16
CA LYS A 51 -22.33 -5.62 -7.50
C LYS A 51 -22.23 -5.75 -5.98
N HIS A 52 -21.20 -6.42 -5.46
CA HIS A 52 -20.96 -6.58 -4.03
C HIS A 52 -20.21 -5.40 -3.38
N GLY A 53 -20.13 -4.25 -4.05
CA GLY A 53 -19.62 -3.00 -3.50
C GLY A 53 -18.11 -2.78 -3.64
N ARG A 54 -17.59 -1.81 -2.88
CA ARG A 54 -16.16 -1.45 -2.87
C ARG A 54 -15.30 -2.65 -2.49
N GLY A 55 -14.09 -2.72 -3.08
CA GLY A 55 -13.13 -3.77 -2.79
C GLY A 55 -13.27 -5.04 -3.64
N TYR A 56 -13.98 -5.00 -4.77
CA TYR A 56 -14.15 -6.14 -5.69
C TYR A 56 -12.81 -6.83 -6.05
N GLN A 57 -11.74 -6.07 -6.30
CA GLN A 57 -10.40 -6.63 -6.56
C GLN A 57 -9.83 -7.41 -5.37
N THR A 58 -10.10 -6.94 -4.14
CA THR A 58 -9.67 -7.63 -2.92
C THR A 58 -10.43 -8.95 -2.73
N LYS A 59 -11.73 -8.96 -3.07
CA LYS A 59 -12.55 -10.18 -3.04
C LYS A 59 -12.09 -11.22 -4.08
N ILE A 60 -11.78 -10.77 -5.30
CA ILE A 60 -11.19 -11.64 -6.34
C ILE A 60 -9.89 -12.27 -5.83
N ASN A 61 -8.99 -11.45 -5.28
CA ASN A 61 -7.73 -11.95 -4.75
C ASN A 61 -7.91 -12.92 -3.57
N ALA A 62 -8.91 -12.70 -2.70
CA ALA A 62 -9.22 -13.62 -1.61
C ALA A 62 -9.71 -14.98 -2.12
N LEU A 63 -10.56 -14.99 -3.15
CA LEU A 63 -11.01 -16.23 -3.79
C LEU A 63 -9.84 -17.01 -4.39
N LEU A 64 -8.94 -16.33 -5.11
CA LEU A 64 -7.74 -16.96 -5.68
C LEU A 64 -6.84 -17.57 -4.61
N ARG A 65 -6.69 -16.91 -3.45
CA ARG A 65 -5.96 -17.46 -2.30
C ARG A 65 -6.62 -18.71 -1.73
N ALA A 66 -7.93 -18.66 -1.49
CA ALA A 66 -8.67 -19.80 -0.98
C ALA A 66 -8.57 -21.01 -1.92
N TYR A 67 -8.65 -20.79 -3.24
CA TYR A 67 -8.44 -21.83 -4.23
C TYR A 67 -7.02 -22.42 -4.15
N MET A 68 -6.00 -21.56 -4.06
CA MET A 68 -4.60 -21.97 -3.89
C MET A 68 -4.39 -22.82 -2.64
N GLU A 69 -4.99 -22.45 -1.51
CA GLU A 69 -4.87 -23.17 -0.24
C GLU A 69 -5.59 -24.52 -0.25
N ALA A 70 -6.73 -24.60 -0.91
CA ALA A 70 -7.50 -25.84 -1.04
C ALA A 70 -6.85 -26.88 -1.99
N HIS A 71 -6.02 -26.44 -2.92
CA HIS A 71 -5.35 -27.29 -3.91
C HIS A 71 -3.85 -27.43 -3.65
N LYS A 72 -3.43 -27.17 -2.42
CA LYS A 72 -2.05 -27.33 -1.96
C LYS A 72 -1.85 -28.69 -1.33
#